data_AF-A0A6I7X4E8-F1
#
_entry.id   AF-A0A6I7X4E8-F1
#
_cell.length_a   1.000
_cell.length_b   1.000
_cell.length_c   1.000
_cell.angle_alpha   90.00
_cell.angle_beta   90.00
_cell.angle_gamma   90.00
#
_symmetry.space_group_name_H-M   'P 1'
#
loop_
_entity.id
_entity.type
_entity.pdbx_description
1 polymer ?
#
loop_
_entity_poly.entity_id
_entity_poly.type
_entity_poly.pdbx_seq_one_letter_code
_entity_poly.pdbx_strand_id
1 'polypeptide(L)'
;KQLRELGFNRISLGVQDFDPAVQQAVNRIQSEAQTFTVLESARKEGFRSTSIDLIYGLPLQTVASFSLTLDKILSVSPDRFSIFNYAHLPARFKTQRQINEVDMPSAEVKLDILQMIMQRLQEAGYIYIGMDHFAKPDDELAIAQRENKLYRNFQGYSTHSDCDLVGLGITSIGRVADSYIQNVKDLGSYEAAISKGALPIFKGFILNDDDKLRRGVITQLICHFSLSFEQIEQQYAIQFKDYFSHELNVLQTMQTDGLLTMDEKGIYVLTAGRLLIRNICMTFDRYLNTKTQQFSKVI
;
A
#
# COMPACT_ATOMS: atom_id res chain seq x y z
N LYS A 1 -19.49 17.90 8.21
CA LYS A 1 -19.81 19.31 7.90
C LYS A 1 -18.58 20.23 7.90
N GLN A 2 -18.02 20.63 9.04
CA GLN A 2 -16.89 21.59 9.07
C GLN A 2 -15.72 21.24 8.13
N LEU A 3 -15.26 19.98 8.12
CA LEU A 3 -14.22 19.53 7.19
C LEU A 3 -14.62 19.71 5.72
N ARG A 4 -15.89 19.46 5.38
CA ARG A 4 -16.38 19.66 4.00
C ARG A 4 -16.37 21.15 3.63
N GLU A 5 -16.80 22.02 4.54
CA GLU A 5 -16.80 23.48 4.36
C GLU A 5 -15.38 24.04 4.18
N LEU A 6 -14.38 23.42 4.80
CA LEU A 6 -12.96 23.73 4.60
C LEU A 6 -12.38 23.16 3.29
N GLY A 7 -13.17 22.44 2.49
CA GLY A 7 -12.78 21.93 1.18
C GLY A 7 -12.35 20.46 1.14
N PHE A 8 -12.28 19.76 2.27
CA PHE A 8 -11.98 18.32 2.29
C PHE A 8 -13.07 17.56 1.53
N ASN A 9 -12.69 16.69 0.60
CA ASN A 9 -13.62 16.00 -0.30
C ASN A 9 -13.46 14.47 -0.28
N ARG A 10 -12.51 13.93 0.49
CA ARG A 10 -12.24 12.50 0.68
C ARG A 10 -11.98 12.20 2.14
N ILE A 11 -12.21 10.96 2.55
CA ILE A 11 -11.97 10.49 3.91
C ILE A 11 -11.57 9.01 3.89
N SER A 12 -10.60 8.64 4.73
CA SER A 12 -10.31 7.24 5.08
C SER A 12 -10.57 7.05 6.56
N LEU A 13 -11.23 5.94 6.91
CA LEU A 13 -11.55 5.60 8.30
C LEU A 13 -10.82 4.32 8.70
N GLY A 14 -9.99 4.43 9.73
CA GLY A 14 -9.34 3.28 10.31
C GLY A 14 -10.27 2.49 11.21
N VAL A 15 -10.82 1.37 10.71
CA VAL A 15 -11.68 0.45 11.48
C VAL A 15 -10.85 -0.67 12.09
N GLN A 16 -9.94 -1.25 11.28
CA GLN A 16 -9.08 -2.39 11.62
C GLN A 16 -9.83 -3.70 11.81
N ASP A 17 -10.71 -3.77 12.82
CA ASP A 17 -11.60 -4.91 13.09
C ASP A 17 -12.81 -4.46 13.93
N PHE A 18 -13.94 -5.16 13.82
CA PHE A 18 -15.12 -4.99 14.67
C PHE A 18 -15.28 -6.07 15.75
N ASP A 19 -14.46 -7.11 15.73
CA ASP A 19 -14.47 -8.14 16.77
C ASP A 19 -14.01 -7.53 18.12
N PRO A 20 -14.85 -7.53 19.17
CA PRO A 20 -14.48 -6.94 20.46
C PRO A 20 -13.26 -7.56 21.11
N ALA A 21 -13.02 -8.87 20.93
CA ALA A 21 -11.87 -9.56 21.49
C ALA A 21 -10.58 -9.10 20.79
N VAL A 22 -10.62 -8.96 19.46
CA VAL A 22 -9.51 -8.41 18.66
C VAL A 22 -9.23 -6.96 19.08
N GLN A 23 -10.28 -6.12 19.17
CA GLN A 23 -10.13 -4.72 19.59
C GLN A 23 -9.52 -4.59 20.99
N GLN A 24 -9.92 -5.44 21.94
CA GLN A 24 -9.36 -5.46 23.28
C GLN A 24 -7.88 -5.88 23.25
N ALA A 25 -7.54 -6.91 22.49
CA ALA A 25 -6.16 -7.41 22.37
C ALA A 25 -5.19 -6.37 21.78
N VAL A 26 -5.68 -5.43 20.96
CA VAL A 26 -4.86 -4.35 20.37
C VAL A 26 -5.10 -2.97 21.00
N ASN A 27 -5.88 -2.91 22.09
CA ASN A 27 -6.26 -1.68 22.80
C ASN A 27 -6.85 -0.59 21.89
N ARG A 28 -7.80 -0.98 21.02
CA ARG A 28 -8.49 -0.10 20.07
C ARG A 28 -10.01 -0.32 20.10
N ILE A 29 -10.63 0.02 21.22
CA ILE A 29 -12.07 -0.10 21.38
C ILE A 29 -12.79 0.99 20.57
N GLN A 30 -13.60 0.58 19.59
CA GLN A 30 -14.38 1.46 18.74
C GLN A 30 -15.69 0.77 18.37
N SER A 31 -16.83 1.43 18.61
CA SER A 31 -18.12 0.84 18.29
C SER A 31 -18.42 0.92 16.79
N GLU A 32 -19.10 -0.11 16.29
CA GLU A 32 -19.67 -0.15 14.94
C GLU A 32 -20.57 1.06 14.64
N ALA A 33 -21.44 1.41 15.61
CA ALA A 33 -22.36 2.53 15.50
C ALA A 33 -21.64 3.87 15.25
N GLN A 34 -20.50 4.11 15.93
CA GLN A 34 -19.69 5.31 15.70
C GLN A 34 -19.14 5.36 14.27
N THR A 35 -18.55 4.25 13.80
CA THR A 35 -18.01 4.17 12.43
C THR A 35 -19.09 4.45 11.39
N PHE A 36 -20.26 3.80 11.52
CA PHE A 36 -21.34 3.94 10.55
C PHE A 36 -21.96 5.33 10.58
N THR A 37 -22.09 5.94 11.75
CA THR A 37 -22.53 7.34 11.88
C THR A 37 -21.59 8.28 11.12
N VAL A 38 -20.27 8.06 11.20
CA VAL A 38 -19.28 8.88 10.48
C VAL A 38 -19.38 8.67 8.98
N LEU A 39 -19.53 7.42 8.51
CA LEU A 39 -19.68 7.12 7.08
C LEU A 39 -20.96 7.72 6.49
N GLU A 40 -22.08 7.56 7.17
CA GLU A 40 -23.37 8.13 6.75
C GLU A 40 -23.28 9.66 6.70
N SER A 41 -22.69 10.27 7.73
CA SER A 41 -22.45 11.71 7.76
C SER A 41 -21.54 12.16 6.63
N ALA A 42 -20.45 11.45 6.35
CA ALA A 42 -19.55 11.78 5.25
C ALA A 42 -20.29 11.76 3.90
N ARG A 43 -21.12 10.76 3.65
CA ARG A 43 -21.94 10.67 2.43
C ARG A 43 -22.94 11.80 2.34
N LYS A 44 -23.69 12.07 3.41
CA LYS A 44 -24.67 13.15 3.47
C LYS A 44 -24.05 14.52 3.17
N GLU A 45 -22.80 14.72 3.60
CA GLU A 45 -22.05 15.95 3.39
C GLU A 45 -21.31 15.98 2.03
N GLY A 46 -21.45 14.94 1.20
CA GLY A 46 -20.89 14.90 -0.15
C GLY A 46 -19.39 14.59 -0.22
N PHE A 47 -18.84 13.86 0.76
CA PHE A 47 -17.53 13.22 0.59
C PHE A 47 -17.61 12.13 -0.48
N ARG A 48 -16.60 12.05 -1.33
CA ARG A 48 -16.43 11.01 -2.36
C ARG A 48 -15.27 10.09 -2.00
N SER A 49 -15.24 8.90 -2.61
CA SER A 49 -14.16 7.92 -2.43
C SER A 49 -13.90 7.60 -0.96
N THR A 50 -14.98 7.28 -0.23
CA THR A 50 -14.91 6.88 1.18
C THR A 50 -14.14 5.57 1.31
N SER A 51 -13.03 5.59 2.05
CA SER A 51 -12.14 4.45 2.23
C SER A 51 -12.25 3.88 3.65
N ILE A 52 -12.17 2.56 3.76
CA ILE A 52 -12.11 1.83 5.03
C ILE A 52 -10.77 1.11 5.14
N ASP A 53 -10.06 1.33 6.24
CA ASP A 53 -8.85 0.59 6.55
C ASP A 53 -9.18 -0.59 7.49
N LEU A 54 -8.81 -1.80 7.07
CA LEU A 54 -8.88 -3.03 7.86
C LEU A 54 -7.48 -3.63 8.02
N ILE A 55 -7.28 -4.43 9.07
CA ILE A 55 -6.01 -5.14 9.27
C ILE A 55 -6.32 -6.61 9.54
N TYR A 56 -5.79 -7.50 8.72
CA TYR A 56 -5.80 -8.94 8.98
C TYR A 56 -4.47 -9.39 9.57
N GLY A 57 -4.48 -10.50 10.31
CA GLY A 57 -3.33 -11.00 11.05
C GLY A 57 -3.18 -10.43 12.47
N LEU A 58 -4.20 -9.73 13.01
CA LEU A 58 -4.24 -9.29 14.40
C LEU A 58 -4.53 -10.48 15.35
N PRO A 59 -4.22 -10.36 16.66
CA PRO A 59 -4.48 -11.41 17.64
C PRO A 59 -5.95 -11.82 17.68
N LEU A 60 -6.21 -13.10 17.93
CA LEU A 60 -7.52 -13.73 18.05
C LEU A 60 -8.35 -13.75 16.76
N GLN A 61 -7.85 -13.22 15.64
CA GLN A 61 -8.54 -13.30 14.36
C GLN A 61 -8.58 -14.73 13.81
N THR A 62 -9.76 -15.09 13.33
CA THR A 62 -10.02 -16.28 12.54
C THR A 62 -10.67 -15.88 11.21
N VAL A 63 -10.77 -16.80 10.26
CA VAL A 63 -11.51 -16.59 9.00
C VAL A 63 -12.96 -16.21 9.29
N ALA A 64 -13.61 -16.88 10.24
CA ALA A 64 -15.01 -16.63 10.59
C ALA A 64 -15.21 -15.24 11.21
N SER A 65 -14.38 -14.85 12.18
CA SER A 65 -14.48 -13.52 12.81
C SER A 65 -14.23 -12.40 11.80
N PHE A 66 -13.20 -12.56 10.94
CA PHE A 66 -12.90 -11.53 9.95
C PHE A 66 -13.98 -11.44 8.87
N SER A 67 -14.60 -12.57 8.48
CA SER A 67 -15.74 -12.57 7.56
C SER A 67 -16.91 -11.76 8.12
N LEU A 68 -17.22 -11.90 9.41
CA LEU A 68 -18.29 -11.12 10.06
C LEU A 68 -17.98 -9.62 10.06
N THR A 69 -16.72 -9.24 10.31
CA THR A 69 -16.27 -7.84 10.19
C THR A 69 -16.42 -7.33 8.76
N LEU A 70 -16.04 -8.13 7.76
CA LEU A 70 -16.17 -7.76 6.36
C LEU A 70 -17.64 -7.63 5.93
N ASP A 71 -18.52 -8.53 6.37
CA ASP A 71 -19.97 -8.49 6.10
C ASP A 71 -20.60 -7.17 6.57
N LYS A 72 -20.24 -6.74 7.78
CA LYS A 72 -20.69 -5.46 8.34
C LYS A 72 -20.24 -4.28 7.49
N ILE A 73 -18.98 -4.23 7.07
CA ILE A 73 -18.48 -3.14 6.22
C ILE A 73 -19.11 -3.19 4.82
N LEU A 74 -19.28 -4.38 4.24
CA LEU A 74 -19.93 -4.54 2.94
C LEU A 74 -21.38 -4.06 2.96
N SER A 75 -22.09 -4.24 4.08
CA SER A 75 -23.48 -3.75 4.25
C SER A 75 -23.60 -2.23 4.07
N VAL A 76 -22.54 -1.49 4.37
CA VAL A 76 -22.49 -0.04 4.16
C VAL A 76 -21.84 0.34 2.83
N SER A 77 -21.29 -0.58 2.04
CA SER A 77 -20.78 -0.35 0.67
C SER A 77 -19.83 0.87 0.53
N PRO A 78 -18.67 0.88 1.21
CA PRO A 78 -17.67 1.95 1.03
C PRO A 78 -17.16 1.98 -0.41
N ASP A 79 -16.49 3.06 -0.81
CA ASP A 79 -16.00 3.16 -2.20
C ASP A 79 -14.65 2.46 -2.38
N ARG A 80 -13.87 2.38 -1.29
CA ARG A 80 -12.54 1.76 -1.26
C ARG A 80 -12.32 0.96 0.02
N PHE A 81 -11.44 -0.02 -0.09
CA PHE A 81 -10.84 -0.73 1.03
C PHE A 81 -9.32 -0.63 0.97
N SER A 82 -8.71 -0.48 2.14
CA SER A 82 -7.28 -0.69 2.37
C SER A 82 -7.13 -1.77 3.45
N ILE A 83 -6.82 -3.01 3.05
CA ILE A 83 -6.80 -4.19 3.93
C ILE A 83 -5.36 -4.68 4.10
N PHE A 84 -4.74 -4.30 5.21
CA PHE A 84 -3.32 -4.50 5.46
C PHE A 84 -3.04 -5.82 6.18
N ASN A 85 -1.95 -6.48 5.81
CA ASN A 85 -1.37 -7.53 6.65
C ASN A 85 -0.70 -6.90 7.88
N TYR A 86 -1.00 -7.41 9.07
CA TYR A 86 -0.36 -6.96 10.29
C TYR A 86 1.11 -7.34 10.34
N ALA A 87 1.98 -6.33 10.32
CA ALA A 87 3.42 -6.49 10.51
C ALA A 87 3.80 -6.42 12.00
N HIS A 88 4.15 -7.57 12.57
CA HIS A 88 4.57 -7.68 13.97
C HIS A 88 6.09 -7.53 14.12
N LEU A 89 6.54 -6.39 14.65
CA LEU A 89 7.94 -6.01 14.87
C LEU A 89 8.12 -5.33 16.25
N PRO A 90 7.92 -6.06 17.37
CA PRO A 90 7.91 -5.50 18.74
C PRO A 90 9.27 -4.95 19.20
N ALA A 91 10.36 -5.36 18.54
CA ALA A 91 11.68 -4.76 18.74
C ALA A 91 11.71 -3.28 18.31
N ARG A 92 10.98 -2.93 17.24
CA ARG A 92 10.92 -1.59 16.65
C ARG A 92 9.74 -0.77 17.18
N PHE A 93 8.58 -1.40 17.37
CA PHE A 93 7.36 -0.74 17.81
C PHE A 93 6.99 -1.21 19.22
N LYS A 94 7.34 -0.42 20.24
CA LYS A 94 7.20 -0.79 21.65
C LYS A 94 5.76 -1.15 22.05
N THR A 95 4.75 -0.52 21.46
CA THR A 95 3.33 -0.80 21.71
C THR A 95 2.95 -2.23 21.34
N GLN A 96 3.57 -2.82 20.32
CA GLN A 96 3.30 -4.19 19.90
C GLN A 96 3.77 -5.23 20.93
N ARG A 97 4.61 -4.86 21.91
CA ARG A 97 5.00 -5.77 23.01
C ARG A 97 3.86 -6.10 23.97
N GLN A 98 2.77 -5.35 23.91
CA GLN A 98 1.57 -5.59 24.71
C GLN A 98 0.68 -6.66 24.08
N ILE A 99 0.92 -7.02 22.82
CA ILE A 99 0.21 -8.08 22.13
C ILE A 99 0.79 -9.43 22.55
N ASN A 100 -0.11 -10.35 22.89
CA ASN A 100 0.26 -11.72 23.20
C ASN A 100 0.54 -12.49 21.90
N GLU A 101 1.80 -12.90 21.70
CA GLU A 101 2.21 -13.55 20.44
C GLU A 101 1.53 -14.89 20.20
N VAL A 102 1.12 -15.62 21.25
CA VAL A 102 0.44 -16.92 21.09
C VAL A 102 -0.98 -16.80 20.54
N ASP A 103 -1.56 -15.61 20.67
CA ASP A 103 -2.91 -15.31 20.16
C ASP A 103 -2.87 -14.90 18.68
N MET A 104 -1.67 -14.76 18.10
CA MET A 104 -1.51 -14.39 16.70
C MET A 104 -1.93 -15.54 15.77
N PRO A 105 -2.69 -15.25 14.69
CA PRO A 105 -3.05 -16.26 13.72
C PRO A 105 -1.79 -16.79 13.03
N SER A 106 -1.80 -18.10 12.73
CA SER A 106 -0.76 -18.74 11.95
C SER A 106 -0.71 -18.19 10.52
N ALA A 107 0.40 -18.43 9.83
CA ALA A 107 0.57 -18.10 8.41
C ALA A 107 -0.57 -18.66 7.52
N GLU A 108 -0.99 -19.89 7.79
CA GLU A 108 -2.10 -20.56 7.10
C GLU A 108 -3.42 -19.81 7.32
N VAL A 109 -3.77 -19.49 8.57
CA VAL A 109 -5.00 -18.73 8.86
C VAL A 109 -4.97 -17.34 8.22
N LYS A 110 -3.81 -16.67 8.18
CA LYS A 110 -3.67 -15.38 7.48
C LYS A 110 -3.91 -15.51 5.97
N LEU A 111 -3.44 -16.59 5.35
CA LEU A 111 -3.68 -16.89 3.95
C LEU A 111 -5.15 -17.16 3.68
N ASP A 112 -5.80 -17.95 4.52
CA ASP A 112 -7.23 -18.23 4.41
C ASP A 112 -8.08 -16.96 4.55
N ILE A 113 -7.71 -16.07 5.49
CA ILE A 113 -8.37 -14.76 5.64
C ILE A 113 -8.17 -13.93 4.36
N LEU A 114 -6.95 -13.86 3.82
CA LEU A 114 -6.66 -13.12 2.59
C LEU A 114 -7.46 -13.67 1.40
N GLN A 115 -7.51 -14.99 1.23
CA GLN A 115 -8.29 -15.64 0.17
C GLN A 115 -9.78 -15.29 0.31
N MET A 116 -10.33 -15.38 1.53
CA MET A 116 -11.71 -15.02 1.82
C MET A 116 -11.99 -13.54 1.49
N ILE A 117 -11.10 -12.62 1.88
CA ILE A 117 -11.21 -11.20 1.55
C ILE A 117 -11.31 -10.99 0.03
N MET A 118 -10.38 -11.57 -0.72
CA MET A 118 -10.36 -11.41 -2.19
C MET A 118 -11.64 -11.91 -2.83
N GLN A 119 -12.08 -13.12 -2.45
CA GLN A 119 -13.28 -13.73 -2.99
C GLN A 119 -14.51 -12.86 -2.68
N ARG A 120 -14.73 -12.51 -1.41
CA ARG A 120 -15.92 -11.77 -0.97
C ARG A 120 -15.98 -10.37 -1.57
N LEU A 121 -14.84 -9.68 -1.68
CA LEU A 121 -14.78 -8.35 -2.31
C LEU A 121 -15.02 -8.41 -3.82
N GLN A 122 -14.49 -9.42 -4.51
CA GLN A 122 -14.76 -9.63 -5.93
C GLN A 122 -16.23 -9.96 -6.18
N GLU A 123 -16.83 -10.84 -5.37
CA GLU A 123 -18.27 -11.15 -5.42
C GLU A 123 -19.14 -9.91 -5.16
N ALA A 124 -18.68 -9.01 -4.30
CA ALA A 124 -19.32 -7.73 -4.04
C ALA A 124 -19.04 -6.65 -5.12
N GLY A 125 -18.28 -6.98 -6.17
CA GLY A 125 -18.02 -6.10 -7.32
C GLY A 125 -16.84 -5.15 -7.17
N TYR A 126 -16.00 -5.30 -6.16
CA TYR A 126 -14.78 -4.50 -6.02
C TYR A 126 -13.65 -5.05 -6.89
N ILE A 127 -12.85 -4.14 -7.44
CA ILE A 127 -11.65 -4.44 -8.21
C ILE A 127 -10.45 -4.40 -7.27
N TYR A 128 -9.62 -5.45 -7.33
CA TYR A 128 -8.30 -5.44 -6.71
C TYR A 128 -7.38 -4.50 -7.50
N ILE A 129 -7.09 -3.33 -6.91
CA ILE A 129 -6.20 -2.33 -7.49
C ILE A 129 -4.74 -2.77 -7.32
N GLY A 130 -4.42 -3.36 -6.18
CA GLY A 130 -3.11 -3.92 -5.93
C GLY A 130 -2.66 -3.76 -4.49
N MET A 131 -1.68 -4.57 -4.11
CA MET A 131 -1.14 -4.62 -2.76
C MET A 131 -2.28 -4.87 -1.75
N ASP A 132 -2.69 -3.82 -1.06
CA ASP A 132 -3.65 -3.88 0.03
C ASP A 132 -4.96 -3.15 -0.37
N HIS A 133 -5.11 -2.71 -1.63
CA HIS A 133 -6.19 -1.79 -2.05
C HIS A 133 -7.23 -2.43 -2.99
N PHE A 134 -8.49 -2.14 -2.69
CA PHE A 134 -9.65 -2.47 -3.51
C PHE A 134 -10.52 -1.22 -3.72
N ALA A 135 -11.15 -1.11 -4.89
CA ALA A 135 -12.02 0.02 -5.21
C ALA A 135 -13.18 -0.41 -6.11
N LYS A 136 -14.27 0.35 -6.12
CA LYS A 136 -15.37 0.13 -7.07
C LYS A 136 -14.91 0.33 -8.53
N PRO A 137 -15.57 -0.29 -9.52
CA PRO A 137 -15.14 -0.23 -10.92
C PRO A 137 -15.09 1.17 -11.55
N ASP A 138 -15.95 2.06 -11.05
CA ASP A 138 -16.10 3.47 -11.44
C ASP A 138 -15.25 4.42 -10.59
N ASP A 139 -14.51 3.93 -9.60
CA ASP A 139 -13.55 4.73 -8.86
C ASP A 139 -12.39 5.16 -9.76
N GLU A 140 -11.92 6.39 -9.57
CA GLU A 140 -10.81 6.97 -10.32
C GLU A 140 -9.53 6.12 -10.31
N LEU A 141 -9.25 5.34 -9.26
CA LEU A 141 -8.08 4.47 -9.21
C LEU A 141 -8.24 3.28 -10.17
N ALA A 142 -9.44 2.70 -10.22
CA ALA A 142 -9.74 1.61 -11.14
C ALA A 142 -9.71 2.10 -12.60
N ILE A 143 -10.24 3.30 -12.86
CA ILE A 143 -10.18 3.93 -14.18
C ILE A 143 -8.72 4.21 -14.57
N ALA A 144 -7.94 4.87 -13.70
CA ALA A 144 -6.55 5.19 -13.96
C ALA A 144 -5.69 3.94 -14.17
N GLN A 145 -5.98 2.84 -13.46
CA GLN A 145 -5.28 1.58 -13.69
C GLN A 145 -5.53 1.03 -15.09
N ARG A 146 -6.78 0.99 -15.54
CA ARG A 146 -7.16 0.54 -16.90
C ARG A 146 -6.57 1.42 -17.99
N GLU A 147 -6.40 2.71 -17.72
CA GLU A 147 -5.80 3.68 -18.64
C GLU A 147 -4.27 3.79 -18.55
N ASN A 148 -3.61 2.96 -17.73
CA ASN A 148 -2.17 3.02 -17.46
C ASN A 148 -1.67 4.38 -16.92
N LYS A 149 -2.48 5.04 -16.09
CA LYS A 149 -2.20 6.33 -15.42
C LYS A 149 -2.16 6.25 -13.89
N LEU A 150 -2.40 5.06 -13.33
CA LEU A 150 -2.28 4.82 -11.90
C LEU A 150 -0.83 5.07 -11.44
N TYR A 151 -0.69 5.80 -10.35
CA TYR A 151 0.58 6.09 -9.73
C TYR A 151 0.55 5.69 -8.25
N ARG A 152 1.72 5.58 -7.63
CA ARG A 152 1.84 5.27 -6.21
C ARG A 152 2.85 6.19 -5.52
N ASN A 153 2.41 6.88 -4.46
CA ASN A 153 3.26 7.70 -3.60
C ASN A 153 3.34 7.11 -2.17
N PHE A 154 3.87 7.86 -1.20
CA PHE A 154 4.01 7.39 0.18
C PHE A 154 2.68 7.12 0.88
N GLN A 155 1.59 7.79 0.47
CA GLN A 155 0.26 7.61 1.05
C GLN A 155 -0.50 6.42 0.44
N GLY A 156 -0.19 6.04 -0.80
CA GLY A 156 -0.88 4.95 -1.49
C GLY A 156 -0.99 5.19 -2.99
N TYR A 157 -1.97 4.55 -3.61
CA TYR A 157 -2.29 4.76 -5.03
C TYR A 157 -2.96 6.12 -5.25
N SER A 158 -2.65 6.75 -6.38
CA SER A 158 -3.10 8.09 -6.76
C SER A 158 -3.21 8.20 -8.29
N THR A 159 -3.97 9.18 -8.75
CA THR A 159 -4.13 9.52 -10.18
C THR A 159 -3.22 10.66 -10.64
N HIS A 160 -2.41 11.22 -9.75
CA HIS A 160 -1.55 12.38 -10.01
C HIS A 160 -0.08 11.97 -10.01
N SER A 161 0.42 11.45 -11.14
CA SER A 161 1.80 10.95 -11.29
C SER A 161 2.87 12.03 -11.35
N ASP A 162 2.50 13.22 -11.84
CA ASP A 162 3.46 14.24 -12.29
C ASP A 162 3.63 15.37 -11.28
N CYS A 163 3.14 15.19 -10.06
CA CYS A 163 3.23 16.20 -9.01
C CYS A 163 4.41 15.95 -8.08
N ASP A 164 5.09 17.04 -7.71
CA ASP A 164 5.93 17.04 -6.53
C ASP A 164 5.07 16.89 -5.27
N LEU A 165 5.58 16.11 -4.32
CA LEU A 165 4.99 15.87 -3.01
C LEU A 165 5.81 16.59 -1.96
N VAL A 166 5.27 17.67 -1.39
CA VAL A 166 5.89 18.37 -0.27
C VAL A 166 5.35 17.82 1.05
N GLY A 167 6.21 17.16 1.82
CA GLY A 167 5.88 16.65 3.15
C GLY A 167 6.04 17.74 4.22
N LEU A 168 4.96 18.01 4.96
CA LEU A 168 4.96 18.96 6.08
C LEU A 168 4.74 18.23 7.42
N GLY A 169 5.31 18.78 8.49
CA GLY A 169 5.26 18.22 9.84
C GLY A 169 6.40 17.25 10.16
N ILE A 170 6.38 16.73 11.38
CA ILE A 170 7.36 15.73 11.83
C ILE A 170 7.23 14.44 11.00
N THR A 171 8.34 13.74 10.81
CA THR A 171 8.46 12.45 10.10
C THR A 171 8.12 12.43 8.61
N SER A 172 7.47 13.49 8.09
CA SER A 172 6.94 13.54 6.74
C SER A 172 8.03 13.32 5.70
N ILE A 173 7.65 12.63 4.62
CA ILE A 173 8.52 12.38 3.48
C ILE A 173 7.93 13.08 2.27
N GLY A 174 8.75 13.92 1.64
CA GLY A 174 8.45 14.53 0.35
C GLY A 174 9.22 13.86 -0.78
N ARG A 175 8.71 14.05 -1.99
CA ARG A 175 9.39 13.78 -3.25
C ARG A 175 9.34 15.05 -4.08
N VAL A 176 10.49 15.66 -4.36
CA VAL A 176 10.58 16.84 -5.23
C VAL A 176 11.60 16.55 -6.32
N ALA A 177 11.16 16.64 -7.58
CA ALA A 177 11.89 16.17 -8.74
C ALA A 177 12.40 14.73 -8.54
N ASP A 178 13.72 14.55 -8.62
CA ASP A 178 14.41 13.27 -8.44
C ASP A 178 15.00 13.09 -7.04
N SER A 179 14.40 13.72 -6.03
CA SER A 179 14.85 13.62 -4.65
C SER A 179 13.75 13.16 -3.70
N TYR A 180 14.14 12.39 -2.69
CA TYR A 180 13.32 12.11 -1.51
C TYR A 180 13.90 12.85 -0.31
N ILE A 181 13.04 13.50 0.48
CA ILE A 181 13.44 14.31 1.63
C ILE A 181 12.58 13.90 2.82
N GLN A 182 13.21 13.64 3.97
CA GLN A 182 12.50 13.31 5.20
C GLN A 182 12.75 14.38 6.26
N ASN A 183 11.68 14.86 6.89
CA ASN A 183 11.76 15.76 8.03
C ASN A 183 12.20 15.03 9.31
N VAL A 184 12.72 15.79 10.28
CA VAL A 184 13.04 15.31 11.64
C VAL A 184 11.84 14.62 12.29
N LYS A 185 12.14 13.67 13.18
CA LYS A 185 11.17 12.71 13.68
C LYS A 185 10.54 13.10 15.02
N ASP A 186 11.10 14.08 15.69
CA ASP A 186 10.62 14.60 16.97
C ASP A 186 10.21 16.07 16.84
N LEU A 187 9.25 16.45 17.68
CA LEU A 187 8.64 17.78 17.65
C LEU A 187 9.63 18.89 18.04
N GLY A 188 10.49 18.64 19.04
CA GLY A 188 11.44 19.64 19.52
C GLY A 188 12.45 20.06 18.44
N SER A 189 13.03 19.11 17.72
CA SER A 189 13.93 19.40 16.59
C SER A 189 13.22 20.11 15.45
N TYR A 190 11.95 19.77 15.20
CA TYR A 190 11.14 20.40 14.16
C TYR A 190 10.87 21.87 14.48
N GLU A 191 10.37 22.15 15.68
CA GLU A 191 10.08 23.51 16.15
C GLU A 191 11.35 24.37 16.20
N ALA A 192 12.47 23.81 16.65
CA ALA A 192 13.75 24.52 16.70
C ALA A 192 14.26 24.91 15.31
N ALA A 193 14.06 24.07 14.28
CA ALA A 193 14.42 24.38 12.91
C ALA A 193 13.53 25.50 12.33
N ILE A 194 12.21 25.35 12.46
CA ILE A 194 11.23 26.33 11.94
C ILE A 194 11.40 27.70 12.61
N SER A 195 11.61 27.73 13.93
CA SER A 195 11.81 28.99 14.67
C SER A 195 13.05 29.77 14.23
N LYS A 196 14.01 29.10 13.60
CA LYS A 196 15.23 29.72 13.02
C LYS A 196 15.09 30.05 11.53
N GLY A 197 13.91 29.86 10.94
CA GLY A 197 13.68 30.02 9.50
C GLY A 197 14.35 28.95 8.64
N ALA A 198 14.69 27.78 9.22
CA ALA A 198 15.34 26.68 8.51
C ALA A 198 14.36 25.56 8.18
N LEU A 199 14.62 24.82 7.09
CA LEU A 199 13.87 23.62 6.75
C LEU A 199 14.22 22.47 7.72
N PRO A 200 13.23 21.72 8.24
CA PRO A 200 13.43 20.70 9.27
C PRO A 200 13.90 19.36 8.69
N ILE A 201 14.90 19.38 7.79
CA ILE A 201 15.37 18.22 7.04
C ILE A 201 16.26 17.34 7.94
N PHE A 202 15.92 16.05 8.04
CA PHE A 202 16.75 15.04 8.71
C PHE A 202 17.69 14.33 7.74
N LYS A 203 17.16 13.90 6.60
CA LYS A 203 17.95 13.23 5.55
C LYS A 203 17.27 13.36 4.19
N GLY A 204 18.05 13.21 3.13
CA GLY A 204 17.56 13.13 1.76
C GLY A 204 18.30 12.10 0.94
N PHE A 205 17.76 11.81 -0.24
CA PHE A 205 18.35 10.93 -1.24
C PHE A 205 18.07 11.48 -2.63
N ILE A 206 19.10 11.71 -3.43
CA ILE A 206 18.99 12.16 -4.82
C ILE A 206 19.19 10.94 -5.71
N LEU A 207 18.24 10.70 -6.60
CA LEU A 207 18.24 9.57 -7.51
C LEU A 207 19.21 9.81 -8.66
N ASN A 208 20.11 8.86 -8.87
CA ASN A 208 20.88 8.80 -10.11
C ASN A 208 20.03 8.19 -11.25
N ASP A 209 20.59 8.11 -12.46
CA ASP A 209 19.82 7.65 -13.62
C ASP A 209 19.40 6.17 -13.52
N ASP A 210 20.21 5.29 -12.92
CA ASP A 210 19.85 3.89 -12.64
C ASP A 210 18.70 3.82 -11.63
N ASP A 211 18.72 4.65 -10.57
CA ASP A 211 17.63 4.72 -9.60
C ASP A 211 16.32 5.19 -10.25
N LYS A 212 16.39 6.17 -11.17
CA LYS A 212 15.21 6.68 -11.90
C LYS A 212 14.62 5.62 -12.83
N LEU A 213 15.48 4.87 -13.52
CA LEU A 213 15.10 3.76 -14.39
C LEU A 213 14.42 2.65 -13.58
N ARG A 214 15.07 2.16 -12.51
CA ARG A 214 14.54 1.10 -11.65
C ARG A 214 13.25 1.53 -10.96
N ARG A 215 13.14 2.78 -10.53
CA ARG A 215 11.88 3.38 -10.05
C ARG A 215 10.78 3.29 -11.11
N GLY A 216 11.08 3.60 -12.37
CA GLY A 216 10.12 3.50 -13.49
C GLY A 216 9.61 2.07 -13.66
N VAL A 217 10.53 1.10 -13.73
CA VAL A 217 10.20 -0.33 -13.87
C VAL A 217 9.34 -0.83 -12.70
N ILE A 218 9.75 -0.56 -11.46
CA ILE A 218 9.01 -0.98 -10.26
C ILE A 218 7.63 -0.31 -10.21
N THR A 219 7.54 0.98 -10.58
CA THR A 219 6.27 1.72 -10.59
C THR A 219 5.30 1.11 -11.60
N GLN A 220 5.77 0.75 -12.79
CA GLN A 220 4.95 0.09 -13.81
C GLN A 220 4.41 -1.26 -13.32
N LEU A 221 5.29 -2.12 -12.80
CA LEU A 221 4.89 -3.44 -12.30
C LEU A 221 3.90 -3.34 -11.13
N ILE A 222 4.15 -2.46 -10.16
CA ILE A 222 3.30 -2.36 -8.95
C ILE A 222 1.96 -1.67 -9.19
N CYS A 223 1.84 -0.84 -10.24
CA CYS A 223 0.60 -0.13 -10.57
C CYS A 223 -0.22 -0.86 -11.64
N HIS A 224 0.43 -1.49 -12.62
CA HIS A 224 -0.25 -1.99 -13.82
C HIS A 224 -0.11 -3.50 -14.02
N PHE A 225 0.64 -4.19 -13.17
CA PHE A 225 0.87 -5.64 -13.27
C PHE A 225 1.41 -6.06 -14.64
N SER A 226 2.04 -5.14 -15.36
CA SER A 226 2.64 -5.37 -16.66
C SER A 226 3.73 -4.33 -16.92
N LEU A 227 4.65 -4.68 -17.81
CA LEU A 227 5.77 -3.83 -18.20
C LEU A 227 6.07 -4.06 -19.68
N SER A 228 6.06 -3.01 -20.49
CA SER A 228 6.54 -3.04 -21.87
C SER A 228 8.03 -2.68 -21.92
N PHE A 229 8.84 -3.53 -22.55
CA PHE A 229 10.26 -3.24 -22.75
C PHE A 229 10.44 -2.01 -23.63
N GLU A 230 9.76 -1.95 -24.77
CA GLU A 230 9.84 -0.82 -25.72
C GLU A 230 9.56 0.53 -25.04
N GLN A 231 8.55 0.62 -24.17
CA GLN A 231 8.24 1.87 -23.46
C GLN A 231 9.38 2.31 -22.55
N ILE A 232 10.01 1.37 -21.83
CA ILE A 232 11.15 1.67 -20.95
C ILE A 232 12.39 2.03 -21.77
N GLU A 233 12.66 1.29 -22.85
CA GLU A 233 13.79 1.55 -23.76
C GLU A 233 13.70 2.95 -24.37
N GLN A 234 12.50 3.36 -24.81
CA GLN A 234 12.26 4.70 -25.35
C GLN A 234 12.43 5.79 -24.27
N GLN A 235 11.91 5.57 -23.07
CA GLN A 235 11.95 6.57 -22.00
C GLN A 235 13.35 6.79 -21.42
N TYR A 236 14.15 5.72 -21.32
CA TYR A 236 15.44 5.74 -20.62
C TYR A 236 16.66 5.53 -21.54
N ALA A 237 16.46 5.36 -22.85
CA ALA A 237 17.50 5.16 -23.85
C ALA A 237 18.45 3.98 -23.51
N ILE A 238 17.86 2.83 -23.21
CA ILE A 238 18.57 1.57 -22.92
C ILE A 238 18.11 0.44 -23.85
N GLN A 239 18.84 -0.67 -23.89
CA GLN A 239 18.36 -1.96 -24.37
C GLN A 239 17.97 -2.81 -23.15
N PHE A 240 16.67 -3.05 -22.94
CA PHE A 240 16.12 -3.55 -21.68
C PHE A 240 16.67 -4.92 -21.33
N LYS A 241 16.69 -5.83 -22.30
CA LYS A 241 17.14 -7.21 -22.08
C LYS A 241 18.63 -7.31 -21.74
N ASP A 242 19.44 -6.40 -22.26
CA ASP A 242 20.87 -6.36 -21.98
C ASP A 242 21.10 -5.77 -20.59
N TYR A 243 20.46 -4.63 -20.31
CA TYR A 243 20.60 -3.89 -19.05
C TYR A 243 20.10 -4.70 -17.85
N PHE A 244 18.95 -5.37 -17.98
CA PHE A 244 18.31 -6.18 -16.93
C PHE A 244 18.50 -7.69 -17.14
N SER A 245 19.55 -8.10 -17.85
CA SER A 245 19.81 -9.52 -18.15
C SER A 245 19.88 -10.41 -16.89
N HIS A 246 20.45 -9.89 -15.80
CA HIS A 246 20.50 -10.59 -14.52
C HIS A 246 19.10 -10.75 -13.90
N GLU A 247 18.35 -9.64 -13.81
CA GLU A 247 17.00 -9.62 -13.24
C GLU A 247 16.03 -10.51 -14.04
N LEU A 248 16.13 -10.50 -15.36
CA LEU A 248 15.34 -11.36 -16.24
C LEU A 248 15.65 -12.85 -16.01
N ASN A 249 16.90 -13.21 -15.73
CA ASN A 249 17.27 -14.58 -15.35
C ASN A 249 16.61 -14.97 -14.02
N VAL A 250 16.70 -14.13 -12.99
CA VAL A 250 16.04 -14.38 -11.69
C VAL A 250 14.52 -14.55 -11.83
N LEU A 251 13.89 -13.77 -12.72
CA LEU A 251 12.46 -13.85 -12.98
C LEU A 251 12.03 -15.17 -13.66
N GLN A 252 12.93 -15.95 -14.26
CA GLN A 252 12.58 -17.23 -14.89
C GLN A 252 12.03 -18.25 -13.88
N THR A 253 12.53 -18.23 -12.63
CA THR A 253 11.99 -19.08 -11.56
C THR A 253 10.55 -18.68 -11.25
N MET A 254 10.27 -17.38 -11.10
CA MET A 254 8.91 -16.88 -10.85
C MET A 254 7.97 -17.14 -12.03
N GLN A 255 8.48 -17.14 -13.26
CA GLN A 255 7.72 -17.55 -14.44
C GLN A 255 7.36 -19.04 -14.40
N THR A 256 8.32 -19.88 -14.03
CA THR A 256 8.12 -21.33 -13.88
C THR A 256 7.09 -21.64 -12.78
N ASP A 257 7.10 -20.85 -11.71
CA ASP A 257 6.12 -20.93 -10.61
C ASP A 257 4.73 -20.35 -10.98
N GLY A 258 4.56 -19.82 -12.20
CA GLY A 258 3.28 -19.28 -12.67
C GLY A 258 2.88 -17.95 -12.04
N LEU A 259 3.85 -17.17 -11.52
CA LEU A 259 3.58 -15.84 -10.97
C LEU A 259 3.49 -14.76 -12.04
N LEU A 260 4.22 -14.94 -13.14
CA LEU A 260 4.27 -14.00 -14.26
C LEU A 260 4.55 -14.76 -15.56
N THR A 261 4.34 -14.09 -16.69
CA THR A 261 4.86 -14.51 -17.98
C THR A 261 5.77 -13.42 -18.55
N MET A 262 6.77 -13.83 -19.32
CA MET A 262 7.62 -12.93 -20.08
C MET A 262 7.65 -13.39 -21.53
N ASP A 263 7.61 -12.42 -22.44
CA ASP A 263 7.79 -12.64 -23.87
C ASP A 263 8.81 -11.65 -24.44
N GLU A 264 8.89 -11.55 -25.77
CA GLU A 264 9.80 -10.64 -26.44
C GLU A 264 9.49 -9.16 -26.17
N LYS A 265 8.25 -8.83 -25.79
CA LYS A 265 7.74 -7.46 -25.65
C LYS A 265 7.73 -6.99 -24.20
N GLY A 266 7.61 -7.88 -23.22
CA GLY A 266 7.44 -7.45 -21.84
C GLY A 266 7.24 -8.53 -20.79
N ILE A 267 6.85 -8.06 -19.61
CA ILE A 267 6.52 -8.87 -18.42
C ILE A 267 5.04 -8.66 -18.11
N TYR A 268 4.31 -9.74 -17.82
CA TYR A 268 2.90 -9.72 -17.45
C TYR A 268 2.69 -10.51 -16.16
N VAL A 269 2.22 -9.85 -15.10
CA VAL A 269 2.01 -10.49 -13.80
C VAL A 269 0.66 -11.20 -13.78
N LEU A 270 0.71 -12.51 -13.55
CA LEU A 270 -0.47 -13.37 -13.45
C LEU A 270 -1.17 -13.15 -12.10
N THR A 271 -2.43 -13.58 -11.99
CA THR A 271 -3.25 -13.38 -10.79
C THR A 271 -2.53 -13.80 -9.50
N ALA A 272 -1.86 -14.96 -9.50
CA ALA A 272 -1.07 -15.43 -8.36
C ALA A 272 0.10 -14.48 -8.02
N GLY A 273 0.82 -13.99 -9.03
CA GLY A 273 1.93 -13.05 -8.83
C GLY A 273 1.49 -11.66 -8.37
N ARG A 274 0.23 -11.26 -8.56
CA ARG A 274 -0.25 -9.95 -8.07
C ARG A 274 -0.25 -9.86 -6.54
N LEU A 275 -0.39 -10.99 -5.84
CA LEU A 275 -0.25 -11.07 -4.39
C LEU A 275 1.22 -10.99 -3.95
N LEU A 276 2.12 -11.47 -4.80
CA LEU A 276 3.56 -11.48 -4.57
C LEU A 276 4.27 -10.37 -5.36
N ILE A 277 3.56 -9.30 -5.71
CA ILE A 277 4.09 -8.23 -6.56
C ILE A 277 5.32 -7.55 -5.93
N ARG A 278 5.37 -7.50 -4.59
CA ARG A 278 6.55 -7.03 -3.85
C ARG A 278 7.78 -7.87 -4.20
N ASN A 279 7.66 -9.20 -4.20
CA ASN A 279 8.75 -10.12 -4.52
C ASN A 279 9.22 -9.97 -5.96
N ILE A 280 8.30 -9.78 -6.91
CA ILE A 280 8.64 -9.50 -8.30
C ILE A 280 9.38 -8.17 -8.41
N CYS A 281 8.91 -7.10 -7.76
CA CYS A 281 9.58 -5.80 -7.80
C CYS A 281 10.97 -5.82 -7.13
N MET A 282 11.16 -6.66 -6.10
CA MET A 282 12.44 -6.82 -5.41
C MET A 282 13.56 -7.30 -6.32
N THR A 283 13.27 -8.01 -7.42
CA THR A 283 14.31 -8.42 -8.37
C THR A 283 15.01 -7.22 -9.02
N PHE A 284 14.29 -6.10 -9.17
CA PHE A 284 14.82 -4.86 -9.74
C PHE A 284 15.42 -3.91 -8.69
N ASP A 285 15.38 -4.25 -7.40
CA ASP A 285 15.97 -3.43 -6.33
C ASP A 285 17.45 -3.77 -6.11
N ARG A 286 18.32 -2.88 -6.60
CA ARG A 286 19.78 -2.99 -6.46
C ARG A 286 20.27 -2.92 -5.01
N TYR A 287 19.51 -2.31 -4.11
CA TYR A 287 19.95 -2.06 -2.74
C TYR A 287 19.68 -3.22 -1.78
N LEU A 288 18.87 -4.22 -2.16
CA LEU A 288 18.56 -5.37 -1.29
C LEU A 288 19.81 -6.19 -0.95
N ASN A 289 20.67 -6.44 -1.94
CA ASN A 289 21.88 -7.24 -1.75
C ASN A 289 23.00 -6.50 -0.99
N THR A 290 22.81 -5.20 -0.70
CA THR A 290 23.81 -4.36 -0.02
C THR A 290 23.50 -4.07 1.44
N LYS A 291 22.30 -4.44 1.94
CA LYS A 291 21.88 -4.13 3.33
C LYS A 291 21.43 -5.37 4.10
N THR A 292 22.12 -5.63 5.21
CA THR A 292 21.73 -6.52 6.30
C THR A 292 20.58 -5.89 7.12
N GLN A 293 19.38 -5.72 6.54
CA GLN A 293 18.20 -5.31 7.31
C GLN A 293 17.14 -6.42 7.32
N GLN A 294 16.60 -6.71 8.50
CA GLN A 294 15.47 -7.63 8.69
C GLN A 294 14.17 -6.96 8.25
N PHE A 295 13.54 -7.48 7.19
CA PHE A 295 12.19 -7.12 6.79
C PHE A 295 11.16 -8.00 7.52
N SER A 296 9.93 -7.51 7.69
CA SER A 296 8.83 -8.36 8.17
C SER A 296 8.56 -9.46 7.15
N LYS A 297 8.34 -10.70 7.61
CA LYS A 297 7.92 -11.81 6.74
C LYS A 297 6.61 -11.43 6.04
N VAL A 298 6.52 -11.80 4.75
CA VAL A 298 5.36 -11.47 3.91
C VAL A 298 4.11 -12.18 4.42
N ILE A 299 4.26 -13.41 4.92
CA ILE A 299 3.27 -14.25 5.58
C ILE A 299 3.97 -14.99 6.73
#